data_AF-A0A8E2DXU6-F1
#
_entry.id   AF-A0A8E2DXU6-F1
#
_cell.length_a   1.000
_cell.length_b   1.000
_cell.length_c   1.000
_cell.angle_alpha   90.00
_cell.angle_beta   90.00
_cell.angle_gamma   90.00
#
_symmetry.space_group_name_H-M   'P 1'
#
loop_
_entity.id
_entity.type
_entity.pdbx_description
1 polymer ?
#
loop_
_entity_poly.entity_id
_entity_poly.type
_entity_poly.pdbx_seq_one_letter_code
_entity_poly.pdbx_strand_id
1 'polypeptide(L)'
;PAAFSFICPTEVLAFQSRFEELDDRNCAVAFVSVDIKHRLWHWQNTVGIPLLSDPSHRMSRDCFRCLVEGQEFCLRGMSLLNPMGAVQQVYMYGCWFCSL
;
A
#
# COMPACT_ATOMS: atom_id res chain seq x y z
N PRO A 1 -2.66 -6.62 -2.86
CA PRO A 1 -3.56 -6.91 -4.01
C PRO A 1 -5.05 -6.84 -3.65
N ALA A 2 -5.45 -7.50 -2.55
CA ALA A 2 -6.80 -7.40 -1.98
C ALA A 2 -6.73 -7.57 -0.46
N ALA A 3 -7.54 -6.81 0.27
CA ALA A 3 -7.57 -6.75 1.74
C ALA A 3 -7.89 -8.09 2.41
N PHE A 4 -8.49 -9.04 1.68
CA PHE A 4 -8.87 -10.38 2.17
C PHE A 4 -8.05 -11.52 1.54
N SER A 5 -6.88 -11.21 0.97
CA SER A 5 -5.93 -12.25 0.52
C SER A 5 -5.09 -12.78 1.69
N PHE A 6 -4.50 -13.97 1.56
CA PHE A 6 -3.81 -14.68 2.66
C PHE A 6 -2.59 -13.94 3.24
N ILE A 7 -1.87 -13.15 2.42
CA ILE A 7 -0.59 -12.54 2.82
C ILE A 7 -0.73 -11.05 3.18
N CYS A 8 -1.67 -10.32 2.56
CA CYS A 8 -1.92 -8.91 2.90
C CYS A 8 -2.14 -8.64 4.40
N PRO A 9 -2.88 -9.47 5.17
CA PRO A 9 -3.07 -9.21 6.59
C PRO A 9 -1.77 -9.33 7.38
N THR A 10 -0.90 -10.28 7.01
CA THR A 10 0.37 -10.50 7.70
C THR A 10 1.37 -9.36 7.46
N GLU A 11 1.32 -8.70 6.30
CA GLU A 11 2.18 -7.54 6.01
C GLU A 11 1.77 -6.34 6.87
N VAL A 12 0.47 -6.02 6.92
CA VAL A 12 -0.01 -4.88 7.72
C VAL A 12 0.32 -5.07 9.20
N LEU A 13 0.14 -6.28 9.73
CA LEU A 13 0.52 -6.61 11.12
C LEU A 13 2.03 -6.51 11.36
N ALA A 14 2.86 -6.90 10.38
CA ALA A 14 4.31 -6.78 10.47
C ALA A 14 4.80 -5.32 10.47
N PHE A 15 4.10 -4.43 9.75
CA PHE A 15 4.38 -2.98 9.83
C PHE A 15 3.85 -2.38 11.13
N GLN A 16 2.73 -2.88 11.65
CA GLN A 16 2.18 -2.44 12.92
C GLN A 16 3.11 -2.78 14.10
N SER A 17 3.74 -3.95 14.10
CA SER A 17 4.69 -4.32 15.16
C SER A 17 5.96 -3.46 15.16
N ARG A 18 6.28 -2.80 14.03
CA ARG A 18 7.41 -1.87 13.89
C ARG A 18 6.99 -0.42 13.79
N PHE A 19 5.74 -0.12 14.13
CA PHE A 19 5.20 1.24 14.02
C PHE A 19 5.98 2.23 14.90
N GLU A 20 6.32 1.84 16.14
CA GLU A 20 7.12 2.67 17.05
C GLU A 20 8.51 2.99 16.48
N GLU A 21 9.20 2.02 15.88
CA GLU A 21 10.51 2.25 15.25
C GLU A 21 10.45 3.22 14.06
N LEU A 22 9.31 3.25 13.36
CA LEU A 22 9.07 4.15 12.23
C LEU A 22 8.68 5.54 12.73
N ASP A 23 7.88 5.63 13.78
CA ASP A 23 7.50 6.88 14.43
C ASP A 23 8.72 7.60 15.02
N ASP A 24 9.62 6.87 15.69
CA ASP A 24 10.91 7.38 16.19
C ASP A 24 11.80 7.97 15.08
N ARG A 25 11.63 7.48 13.84
CA ARG A 25 12.35 7.96 12.65
C ARG A 25 11.59 9.04 11.88
N ASN A 26 10.48 9.53 12.43
CA ASN A 26 9.59 10.51 11.79
C ASN A 26 9.04 10.02 10.44
N CYS A 27 8.73 8.72 10.35
CA CYS A 27 8.19 8.06 9.17
C CYS A 27 6.74 7.63 9.40
N ALA A 28 5.82 8.18 8.61
CA ALA A 28 4.44 7.72 8.58
C ALA A 28 4.27 6.55 7.58
N VAL A 29 3.43 5.57 7.94
CA VAL A 29 3.05 4.46 7.07
C VAL A 29 1.58 4.57 6.73
N ALA A 30 1.24 4.36 5.46
CA ALA A 30 -0.13 4.21 5.00
C ALA A 30 -0.21 3.06 4.01
N PHE A 31 -1.30 2.29 4.08
CA PHE A 31 -1.59 1.24 3.10
C PHE A 31 -2.68 1.71 2.16
N VAL A 32 -2.58 1.33 0.89
CA VAL A 32 -3.58 1.63 -0.13
C VAL A 32 -4.04 0.31 -0.75
N SER A 33 -5.35 0.13 -0.91
CA SER A 33 -5.94 -1.00 -1.64
C SER A 33 -7.08 -0.51 -2.54
N VAL A 34 -7.34 -1.25 -3.63
CA VAL A 34 -8.47 -1.00 -4.55
C VAL A 34 -9.83 -1.42 -3.99
N ASP A 35 -9.84 -2.04 -2.82
CA ASP A 35 -11.07 -2.45 -2.14
C ASP A 35 -11.95 -1.25 -1.73
N ILE A 36 -13.25 -1.50 -1.63
CA ILE A 36 -14.24 -0.52 -1.16
C ILE A 36 -14.01 -0.14 0.32
N LYS A 37 -14.36 1.12 0.66
CA LYS A 37 -14.24 1.68 2.02
C LYS A 37 -14.77 0.76 3.12
N HIS A 38 -15.90 0.08 2.89
CA HIS A 38 -16.56 -0.76 3.90
C HIS A 38 -15.70 -1.98 4.30
N ARG A 39 -14.99 -2.55 3.32
CA ARG A 39 -14.07 -3.68 3.56
C ARG A 39 -12.84 -3.24 4.37
N LEU A 40 -12.31 -2.05 4.08
CA LEU A 40 -11.18 -1.49 4.82
C LEU A 40 -11.56 -1.04 6.22
N TRP A 41 -12.76 -0.49 6.42
CA TRP A 41 -13.23 -0.04 7.74
C TRP A 41 -13.26 -1.15 8.78
N HIS A 42 -13.58 -2.38 8.39
CA HIS A 42 -13.53 -3.51 9.32
C HIS A 42 -12.10 -3.77 9.81
N TRP A 43 -11.13 -3.64 8.91
CA TRP A 43 -9.71 -3.78 9.21
C TRP A 43 -9.14 -2.60 9.98
N GLN A 44 -9.60 -1.39 9.70
CA GLN A 44 -9.13 -0.16 10.34
C GLN A 44 -9.38 -0.13 11.86
N ASN A 45 -10.37 -0.87 12.34
CA ASN A 45 -10.60 -1.03 13.78
C ASN A 45 -9.62 -2.04 14.43
N THR A 46 -8.91 -2.83 13.64
CA THR A 46 -7.96 -3.86 14.10
C THR A 46 -6.51 -3.39 13.99
N VAL A 47 -6.21 -2.51 13.04
CA VAL A 47 -4.85 -2.03 12.78
C VAL A 47 -4.73 -0.53 13.06
N GLY A 48 -3.66 -0.12 13.74
CA GLY A 48 -3.39 1.28 14.07
C GLY A 48 -2.86 2.14 12.91
N ILE A 49 -2.82 1.58 11.69
CA ILE A 49 -2.21 2.21 10.52
C ILE A 49 -3.33 2.70 9.59
N PRO A 50 -3.22 3.91 9.01
CA PRO A 50 -4.19 4.39 8.04
C PRO A 50 -4.27 3.48 6.81
N LEU A 51 -5.48 2.99 6.54
CA LEU A 51 -5.82 2.21 5.35
C LEU A 51 -6.64 3.08 4.39
N LEU A 52 -6.13 3.28 3.18
CA LEU A 52 -6.75 4.09 2.14
C LEU A 52 -7.41 3.20 1.08
N SER A 53 -8.62 3.59 0.67
CA SER A 53 -9.43 2.90 -0.34
C SER A 53 -9.32 3.66 -1.66
N ASP A 54 -8.86 2.99 -2.72
CA ASP A 54 -8.79 3.50 -4.10
C ASP A 54 -9.69 2.66 -5.06
N PRO A 55 -11.03 2.73 -4.93
CA PRO A 55 -11.94 2.02 -5.83
C PRO A 55 -11.94 2.62 -7.25
N SER A 56 -11.40 3.83 -7.41
CA SER A 56 -11.31 4.51 -8.72
C SER A 56 -10.13 4.04 -9.57
N HIS A 57 -9.22 3.25 -8.98
CA HIS A 57 -7.96 2.79 -9.55
C HIS A 57 -7.05 3.94 -10.03
N ARG A 58 -7.34 5.17 -9.60
CA ARG A 58 -6.69 6.38 -10.10
C ARG A 58 -5.34 6.56 -9.44
N MET A 59 -5.24 6.33 -8.12
CA MET A 59 -3.94 6.35 -7.44
C MET A 59 -3.07 5.16 -7.84
N SER A 60 -3.68 4.00 -7.97
CA SER A 60 -2.99 2.77 -8.36
C SER A 60 -2.42 2.83 -9.78
N ARG A 61 -3.10 3.53 -10.69
CA ARG A 61 -2.66 3.77 -12.07
C ARG A 61 -1.70 4.95 -12.18
N ASP A 62 -2.12 6.12 -11.69
CA ASP A 62 -1.46 7.40 -11.99
C ASP A 62 -0.30 7.71 -11.03
N CYS A 63 -0.43 7.37 -9.75
CA CYS A 63 0.56 7.73 -8.73
C CYS A 63 1.60 6.64 -8.53
N PHE A 64 1.17 5.37 -8.47
CA PHE A 64 2.05 4.27 -8.07
C PHE A 64 2.35 3.28 -9.20
N ARG A 65 1.70 3.42 -10.36
CA ARG A 65 1.82 2.53 -11.53
C ARG A 65 1.85 1.04 -11.16
N CYS A 66 1.08 0.68 -10.14
CA CYS A 66 1.04 -0.65 -9.55
C CYS A 66 -0.20 -1.43 -9.97
N LEU A 67 -1.12 -0.80 -10.71
CA LEU A 67 -2.23 -1.46 -11.37
C LEU A 67 -1.74 -2.26 -12.58
N VAL A 68 -2.08 -3.55 -12.65
CA VAL A 68 -1.84 -4.35 -13.86
C VAL A 68 -2.92 -4.00 -14.88
N GLU A 69 -2.52 -3.45 -16.03
CA GLU A 69 -3.49 -3.11 -17.08
C GLU A 69 -4.23 -4.37 -17.57
N GLY A 70 -5.57 -4.33 -17.53
CA GLY A 70 -6.43 -5.46 -17.87
C GLY A 70 -6.80 -6.36 -16.68
N GLN A 71 -6.28 -6.12 -15.48
CA GLN A 71 -6.68 -6.83 -14.26
C GLN A 71 -7.13 -5.85 -13.18
N GLU A 72 -8.21 -6.16 -12.48
CA GLU A 72 -8.78 -5.31 -11.41
C GLU A 72 -8.02 -5.42 -10.08
N PHE A 73 -6.72 -5.76 -10.11
CA PHE A 73 -5.90 -5.87 -8.92
C PHE A 73 -4.55 -5.19 -9.07
N CYS A 74 -4.02 -4.73 -7.94
CA CYS A 74 -2.69 -4.13 -7.87
C CYS A 74 -1.62 -5.15 -7.50
N LEU A 75 -0.44 -4.98 -8.11
CA LEU A 75 0.79 -5.60 -7.65
C LEU A 75 1.16 -5.09 -6.25
N ARG A 76 1.99 -5.87 -5.55
CA ARG A 76 2.52 -5.48 -4.25
C ARG A 76 3.62 -4.45 -4.47
N GLY A 77 3.27 -3.18 -4.28
CA GLY A 77 4.18 -2.04 -4.38
C GLY A 77 4.39 -1.38 -3.02
N MET A 78 5.61 -0.93 -2.75
CA MET A 78 5.95 -0.04 -1.65
C MET A 78 6.70 1.16 -2.21
N SER A 79 6.28 2.37 -1.85
CA SER A 79 6.96 3.60 -2.25
C SER A 79 7.41 4.37 -1.01
N LEU A 80 8.67 4.77 -0.98
CA LEU A 80 9.21 5.67 0.04
C LEU A 80 9.14 7.10 -0.48
N LEU A 81 8.41 7.95 0.23
CA LEU A 81 8.21 9.35 -0.10
C LEU A 81 9.05 10.22 0.85
N ASN A 82 9.63 11.29 0.33
CA ASN A 82 10.21 12.32 1.18
C ASN A 82 9.12 13.28 1.72
N PRO A 83 9.43 14.13 2.70
CA PRO A 83 8.47 15.11 3.24
C PRO A 83 7.96 16.13 2.20
N MET A 84 8.67 16.30 1.08
CA MET A 84 8.24 17.16 -0.04
C MET A 84 7.31 16.43 -1.03
N GLY A 85 6.97 15.17 -0.78
CA GLY A 85 6.10 14.35 -1.62
C GLY A 85 6.78 13.74 -2.85
N ALA A 86 8.11 13.85 -2.99
CA ALA A 86 8.85 13.21 -4.06
C ALA A 86 9.19 11.76 -3.69
N VAL A 87 8.96 10.84 -4.63
CA VAL A 87 9.30 9.42 -4.51
C VAL A 87 10.81 9.26 -4.50
N GLN A 88 11.35 8.70 -3.43
CA GLN A 88 12.78 8.37 -3.30
C GLN A 88 13.07 6.95 -3.75
N GLN A 89 12.15 6.03 -3.46
CA GLN A 89 12.33 4.63 -3.79
C GLN A 89 11.00 3.96 -4.08
N VAL A 90 11.00 3.04 -5.06
CA VAL A 90 9.87 2.18 -5.39
C VAL A 90 10.35 0.75 -5.38
N TYR A 91 9.63 -0.10 -4.65
CA TYR A 91 9.76 -1.54 -4.70
C TYR A 91 8.47 -2.12 -5.25
N MET A 92 8.58 -2.96 -6.29
CA MET A 92 7.44 -3.71 -6.83
C MET A 92 7.77 -5.20 -6.84
N TYR A 93 6.99 -5.98 -6.10
CA TYR A 93 7.10 -7.43 -6.12
C TYR A 93 6.33 -7.99 -7.33
N GLY A 94 7.02 -8.79 -8.14
CA GLY A 94 6.45 -9.45 -9.31
C GLY A 94 6.46 -8.63 -10.61
N CYS A 95 7.07 -7.44 -10.60
CA CYS A 95 7.29 -6.69 -11.85
C CYS A 95 8.50 -7.28 -12.59
N TRP A 96 8.24 -8.09 -13.62
CA TRP A 96 9.26 -8.53 -14.58
C TRP A 96 9.64 -7.43 -15.58
N PHE A 97 8.98 -6.27 -15.53
CA PHE A 97 9.19 -5.11 -16.39
C PHE A 97 9.68 -3.91 -15.55
N CYS A 98 10.80 -4.06 -14.87
CA CYS A 98 11.60 -2.91 -14.44
C CYS A 98 12.77 -2.77 -15.41
N SER A 99 12.45 -2.48 -16.67
CA SER A 99 13.43 -2.04 -17.66
C SER A 99 13.31 -0.52 -17.77
N LEU A 100 14.28 0.16 -17.16
CA LEU A 100 14.78 1.52 -17.41
C LEU A 100 13.74 2.65 -17.56
#